data_AF-A0A850MVH1-F1
#
_entry.id   AF-A0A850MVH1-F1
#
_cell.length_a   1.000
_cell.length_b   1.000
_cell.length_c   1.000
_cell.angle_alpha   90.00
_cell.angle_beta   90.00
_cell.angle_gamma   90.00
#
_symmetry.space_group_name_H-M   'P 1'
#
loop_
_entity.id
_entity.type
_entity.pdbx_description
1 polymer ?
#
loop_
_entity_poly.entity_id
_entity_poly.type
_entity_poly.pdbx_seq_one_letter_code
_entity_poly.pdbx_strand_id
1 'polypeptide(L)'
;MSEEAERQARIEAFLEGKVPVELPKGKLTILIGSWVIFIAIGIFALVDLYGPHVAMIAWLSALIAAELWLPILILIFVAAGTTILTVWVMIRLLKNHGYGLLKFSIILSTLMTWVFAIVALILIPFTYELLFMLIMPIISTVLTILYFTIWKTRLELAGGILTITGKVTHEEKELLVPGFLKVLFVGILGAFGLIIGLDIIAYTVPYVDPMWFHYIPVFVYLFVLFLYIYINTYFFNAIVSAIVYIWYRKKDPTFHDGLAIATYQLPDIALFATFSAIIRFIRMILRAAASRSKSKPAWVGGGYRLADGIIGTVWFYVNYFTLPSIVIEDVPATTAIKRSAHRLFDNWVDVLLKEWGVSKVFGTLQFVIILLFAFGGGLLGFILWLIFPVIDVVIFIIIGVILFLFISTLISKPLLNLFNDIYLTFLFGFVIDKESNFKYENNLPKELSDKLKDWFKSHPSVRRCQKCWSRVPEGASACPKCSAPYP
;
A
#
# COMPACT_ATOMS: atom_id res chain seq x y z
N MET A 1 10.18 32.27 16.41
CA MET A 1 10.51 31.75 15.05
C MET A 1 9.19 31.36 14.40
N SER A 2 8.90 31.73 13.15
CA SER A 2 7.67 31.25 12.50
C SER A 2 7.75 29.74 12.28
N GLU A 3 6.63 29.04 12.38
CA GLU A 3 6.53 27.58 12.15
C GLU A 3 7.11 27.17 10.78
N GLU A 4 7.02 28.07 9.80
CA GLU A 4 7.62 27.92 8.46
C GLU A 4 9.16 27.99 8.50
N ALA A 5 9.76 28.86 9.31
CA ALA A 5 11.21 28.94 9.46
C ALA A 5 11.79 27.73 10.20
N GLU A 6 11.09 27.20 11.20
CA GLU A 6 11.48 25.97 11.89
C GLU A 6 11.37 24.75 10.97
N ARG A 7 10.32 24.69 10.15
CA ARG A 7 10.17 23.67 9.11
C ARG A 7 11.29 23.73 8.08
N GLN A 8 11.63 24.92 7.58
CA GLN A 8 12.73 25.08 6.64
C GLN A 8 14.05 24.65 7.27
N ALA A 9 14.32 25.03 8.53
CA ALA A 9 15.50 24.60 9.25
C ALA A 9 15.55 23.07 9.45
N ARG A 10 14.42 22.39 9.68
CA ARG A 10 14.37 20.92 9.82
C ARG A 10 14.55 20.20 8.49
N ILE A 11 13.93 20.68 7.40
CA ILE A 11 14.14 20.12 6.06
C ILE A 11 15.57 20.39 5.60
N GLU A 12 16.11 21.59 5.85
CA GLU A 12 17.50 21.90 5.56
C GLU A 12 18.44 21.05 6.43
N ALA A 13 18.14 20.80 7.71
CA ALA A 13 18.91 19.87 8.56
C ALA A 13 18.82 18.41 8.10
N PHE A 14 17.63 17.96 7.65
CA PHE A 14 17.41 16.65 7.03
C PHE A 14 18.26 16.50 5.77
N LEU A 15 18.27 17.54 4.92
CA LEU A 15 19.03 17.56 3.69
C LEU A 15 20.54 17.66 3.97
N GLU A 16 20.97 18.49 4.91
CA GLU A 16 22.39 18.67 5.29
C GLU A 16 22.96 17.47 6.07
N GLY A 17 22.17 16.42 6.33
CA GLY A 17 22.62 15.26 7.10
C GLY A 17 22.91 15.59 8.58
N LYS A 18 22.31 16.67 9.10
CA LYS A 18 22.45 17.10 10.51
C LYS A 18 21.49 16.39 11.46
N VAL A 19 20.53 15.64 10.94
CA VAL A 19 19.83 14.59 11.70
C VAL A 19 20.87 13.49 11.96
N PRO A 20 21.06 12.98 13.18
CA PRO A 20 22.16 12.06 13.47
C PRO A 20 22.05 10.83 12.56
N VAL A 21 22.94 10.77 11.56
CA VAL A 21 23.07 9.65 10.61
C VAL A 21 23.66 8.42 11.33
N GLU A 22 24.04 8.55 12.61
CA GLU A 22 24.35 7.38 13.44
C GLU A 22 23.09 6.55 13.67
N LEU A 23 23.06 5.38 13.03
CA LEU A 23 22.04 4.37 13.21
C LEU A 23 21.77 4.15 14.72
N PRO A 24 20.54 4.37 15.21
CA PRO A 24 20.19 4.15 16.62
C PRO A 24 20.18 2.65 16.95
N LYS A 25 21.38 2.06 17.12
CA LYS A 25 21.57 0.61 17.21
C LYS A 25 20.66 -0.04 18.25
N GLY A 26 20.48 0.60 19.41
CA GLY A 26 19.60 0.10 20.47
C GLY A 26 18.14 -0.12 20.02
N LYS A 27 17.53 0.86 19.33
CA LYS A 27 16.15 0.75 18.83
C LYS A 27 16.03 -0.35 17.76
N LEU A 28 17.00 -0.42 16.85
CA LEU A 28 17.03 -1.43 15.80
C LEU A 28 17.22 -2.84 16.37
N THR A 29 18.11 -3.02 17.34
CA THR A 29 18.33 -4.31 18.01
C THR A 29 17.07 -4.78 18.73
N ILE A 30 16.31 -3.88 19.37
CA ILE A 30 15.02 -4.23 19.99
C ILE A 30 14.02 -4.70 18.92
N LEU A 31 13.92 -3.99 17.80
CA LEU A 31 13.00 -4.36 16.71
C LEU A 31 13.37 -5.74 16.14
N ILE A 32 14.64 -5.98 15.80
CA ILE A 32 15.11 -7.25 15.27
C ILE A 32 14.94 -8.38 16.31
N GLY A 33 15.27 -8.13 17.58
CA GLY A 33 15.06 -9.08 18.66
C GLY A 33 13.58 -9.48 18.80
N SER A 34 12.66 -8.53 18.64
CA SER A 34 11.23 -8.81 18.63
C SER A 34 10.81 -9.72 17.48
N TRP A 35 11.40 -9.57 16.28
CA TRP A 35 11.15 -10.46 15.14
C TRP A 35 11.57 -11.89 15.43
N VAL A 36 12.79 -12.08 15.96
CA VAL A 36 13.32 -13.40 16.29
C VAL A 36 12.45 -14.09 17.33
N ILE A 37 12.07 -13.38 18.39
CA ILE A 37 11.19 -13.92 19.44
C ILE A 37 9.83 -14.30 18.85
N PHE A 38 9.22 -13.44 18.04
CA PHE A 38 7.91 -13.71 17.45
C PHE A 38 7.93 -14.93 16.51
N ILE A 39 8.98 -15.05 15.69
CA ILE A 39 9.17 -16.23 14.82
C ILE A 39 9.38 -17.49 15.67
N ALA A 40 10.16 -17.43 16.74
CA ALA A 40 10.36 -18.57 17.64
C ALA A 40 9.04 -19.05 18.28
N ILE A 41 8.20 -18.11 18.74
CA ILE A 41 6.85 -18.42 19.25
C ILE A 41 5.99 -19.03 18.13
N GLY A 42 6.07 -18.51 16.91
CA GLY A 42 5.36 -19.05 15.76
C GLY A 42 5.78 -20.46 15.37
N ILE A 43 7.07 -20.77 15.46
CA ILE A 43 7.60 -22.13 15.24
C ILE A 43 7.09 -23.07 16.33
N PHE A 44 7.10 -22.64 17.59
CA PHE A 44 6.55 -23.43 18.70
C PHE A 44 5.06 -23.74 18.49
N ALA A 45 4.25 -22.73 18.18
CA ALA A 45 2.82 -22.90 17.89
C ALA A 45 2.59 -23.81 16.66
N LEU A 46 3.46 -23.74 15.65
CA LEU A 46 3.39 -24.64 14.49
C LEU A 46 3.66 -26.09 14.90
N VAL A 47 4.68 -26.34 15.72
CA VAL A 47 5.00 -27.69 16.21
C VAL A 47 3.85 -28.25 17.05
N ASP A 48 3.21 -27.40 17.86
CA ASP A 48 2.10 -27.82 18.72
C ASP A 48 0.85 -28.20 17.91
N LEU A 49 0.46 -27.33 16.97
CA LEU A 49 -0.72 -27.52 16.12
C LEU A 49 -0.59 -28.73 15.17
N TYR A 50 0.61 -28.97 14.63
CA TYR A 50 0.85 -29.98 13.59
C TYR A 50 1.58 -31.22 14.09
N GLY A 51 2.13 -31.23 15.31
CA GLY A 51 2.78 -32.39 15.93
C GLY A 51 1.95 -33.68 15.90
N PRO A 52 0.63 -33.63 16.12
CA PRO A 52 -0.26 -34.81 15.99
C PRO A 52 -0.44 -35.32 14.55
N HIS A 53 -0.14 -34.51 13.54
CA HIS A 53 -0.35 -34.80 12.12
C HIS A 53 0.95 -35.15 11.37
N VAL A 54 2.05 -35.36 12.10
CA VAL A 54 3.38 -35.65 11.52
C VAL A 54 3.34 -36.85 10.56
N ALA A 55 2.51 -37.86 10.82
CA ALA A 55 2.35 -39.02 9.93
C ALA A 55 1.73 -38.65 8.56
N MET A 56 0.74 -37.75 8.52
CA MET A 56 0.14 -37.28 7.28
C MET A 56 1.13 -36.41 6.48
N ILE A 57 1.89 -35.56 7.17
CA ILE A 57 2.94 -34.72 6.56
C ILE A 57 4.08 -35.59 6.03
N ALA A 58 4.49 -36.63 6.78
CA ALA A 58 5.47 -37.62 6.34
C ALA A 58 5.01 -38.36 5.08
N TRP A 59 3.73 -38.73 5.01
CA TRP A 59 3.16 -39.35 3.81
C TRP A 59 3.15 -38.40 2.61
N LEU A 60 2.71 -37.15 2.79
CA LEU A 60 2.68 -36.15 1.72
C LEU A 60 4.08 -35.81 1.20
N SER A 61 5.05 -35.68 2.11
CA SER A 61 6.45 -35.40 1.76
C SER A 61 7.13 -36.59 1.07
N ALA A 62 6.80 -37.83 1.45
CA ALA A 62 7.26 -39.02 0.74
C ALA A 62 6.73 -39.09 -0.69
N LEU A 63 5.46 -38.75 -0.91
CA LEU A 63 4.86 -38.68 -2.25
C LEU A 63 5.55 -37.62 -3.13
N ILE A 64 5.81 -36.43 -2.57
CA ILE A 64 6.52 -35.36 -3.28
C ILE A 64 7.95 -35.79 -3.62
N ALA A 65 8.66 -36.41 -2.67
CA ALA A 65 10.05 -36.82 -2.82
C ALA A 65 10.25 -37.96 -3.83
N ALA A 66 9.28 -38.85 -3.99
CA ALA A 66 9.39 -39.98 -4.90
C ALA A 66 9.16 -39.59 -6.36
N GLU A 67 8.11 -38.80 -6.65
CA GLU A 67 7.60 -38.67 -8.04
C GLU A 67 7.48 -37.23 -8.56
N LEU A 68 7.45 -36.23 -7.67
CA LEU A 68 7.11 -34.85 -8.05
C LEU A 68 8.27 -33.84 -7.84
N TRP A 69 9.36 -34.24 -7.19
CA TRP A 69 10.46 -33.33 -6.82
C TRP A 69 11.09 -32.65 -8.03
N LEU A 70 11.37 -33.38 -9.12
CA LEU A 70 12.02 -32.84 -10.31
C LEU A 70 11.09 -31.91 -11.12
N PRO A 71 9.82 -32.27 -11.43
CA PRO A 71 8.87 -31.34 -12.04
C PRO A 71 8.67 -30.06 -11.23
N ILE A 72 8.57 -30.17 -9.90
CA ILE A 72 8.41 -29.01 -9.00
C ILE A 72 9.65 -28.11 -9.03
N LEU A 73 10.86 -28.69 -9.01
CA LEU A 73 12.09 -27.90 -9.13
C LEU A 73 12.17 -27.15 -10.46
N ILE A 74 11.77 -27.78 -11.57
CA ILE A 74 11.71 -27.12 -12.89
C ILE A 74 10.69 -25.97 -12.85
N LEU A 75 9.50 -26.18 -12.28
CA LEU A 75 8.49 -25.12 -12.13
C LEU A 75 9.03 -23.94 -11.32
N ILE A 76 9.72 -24.22 -10.20
CA ILE A 76 10.32 -23.18 -9.35
C ILE A 76 11.40 -22.41 -10.12
N PHE A 77 12.29 -23.10 -10.83
CA PHE A 77 13.38 -22.45 -11.56
C PHE A 77 12.87 -21.59 -12.72
N VAL A 78 11.94 -22.11 -13.52
CA VAL A 78 11.33 -21.33 -14.61
C VAL A 78 10.55 -20.15 -14.05
N ALA A 79 9.80 -20.34 -12.96
CA ALA A 79 9.10 -19.24 -12.30
C ALA A 79 10.07 -18.20 -11.74
N ALA A 80 11.20 -18.59 -11.15
CA ALA A 80 12.23 -17.65 -10.72
C ALA A 80 12.78 -16.84 -11.92
N GLY A 81 13.05 -17.48 -13.05
CA GLY A 81 13.49 -16.80 -14.27
C GLY A 81 12.46 -15.81 -14.82
N THR A 82 11.19 -16.22 -14.93
CA THR A 82 10.11 -15.36 -15.45
C THR A 82 9.83 -14.18 -14.52
N THR A 83 10.08 -14.31 -13.22
CA THR A 83 9.85 -13.22 -12.27
C THR A 83 10.87 -12.10 -12.38
N ILE A 84 12.17 -12.42 -12.54
CA ILE A 84 13.21 -11.42 -12.79
C ILE A 84 12.88 -10.65 -14.07
N LEU A 85 12.48 -11.37 -15.12
CA LEU A 85 12.01 -10.77 -16.37
C LEU A 85 10.80 -9.85 -16.12
N THR A 86 9.85 -10.27 -15.31
CA THR A 86 8.64 -9.48 -15.00
C THR A 86 8.97 -8.18 -14.27
N VAL A 87 9.82 -8.23 -13.24
CA VAL A 87 10.31 -7.04 -12.52
C VAL A 87 10.98 -6.07 -13.50
N TRP A 88 11.86 -6.58 -14.35
CA TRP A 88 12.56 -5.79 -15.36
C TRP A 88 11.59 -5.14 -16.35
N VAL A 89 10.63 -5.91 -16.89
CA VAL A 89 9.59 -5.40 -17.80
C VAL A 89 8.76 -4.31 -17.14
N MET A 90 8.33 -4.51 -15.89
CA MET A 90 7.53 -3.52 -15.16
C MET A 90 8.25 -2.20 -14.98
N ILE A 91 9.51 -2.24 -14.54
CA ILE A 91 10.35 -1.02 -14.38
C ILE A 91 10.53 -0.33 -15.74
N ARG A 92 10.83 -1.10 -16.79
CA ARG A 92 11.01 -0.59 -18.16
C ARG A 92 9.74 0.07 -18.70
N LEU A 93 8.59 -0.56 -18.51
CA LEU A 93 7.29 -0.05 -18.94
C LEU A 93 6.97 1.27 -18.23
N LEU A 94 7.14 1.31 -16.91
CA LEU A 94 6.85 2.51 -16.12
C LEU A 94 7.76 3.69 -16.49
N LYS A 95 9.07 3.41 -16.63
CA LYS A 95 10.09 4.40 -16.99
C LYS A 95 9.89 5.02 -18.37
N ASN A 96 9.47 4.22 -19.35
CA ASN A 96 9.38 4.69 -20.74
C ASN A 96 7.98 5.16 -21.12
N HIS A 97 6.93 4.60 -20.51
CA HIS A 97 5.54 4.79 -20.93
C HIS A 97 4.61 5.20 -19.79
N GLY A 98 5.10 5.73 -18.66
CA GLY A 98 4.27 6.05 -17.49
C GLY A 98 3.00 6.85 -17.80
N TYR A 99 3.09 7.93 -18.58
CA TYR A 99 1.90 8.69 -19.00
C TYR A 99 0.97 7.90 -19.93
N GLY A 100 1.51 7.13 -20.87
CA GLY A 100 0.73 6.28 -21.77
C GLY A 100 0.00 5.18 -21.02
N LEU A 101 0.68 4.53 -20.06
CA LEU A 101 0.12 3.52 -19.16
C LEU A 101 -1.01 4.11 -18.31
N LEU A 102 -0.86 5.33 -17.78
CA LEU A 102 -1.92 5.99 -17.02
C LEU A 102 -3.20 6.15 -17.83
N LYS A 103 -3.09 6.65 -19.08
CA LYS A 103 -4.25 6.78 -19.97
C LYS A 103 -4.86 5.42 -20.30
N PHE A 104 -4.03 4.48 -20.72
CA PHE A 104 -4.45 3.13 -21.08
C PHE A 104 -5.19 2.44 -19.93
N SER A 105 -4.62 2.48 -18.72
CA SER A 105 -5.21 1.86 -17.53
C SER A 105 -6.51 2.51 -17.09
N ILE A 106 -6.64 3.84 -17.19
CA ILE A 106 -7.90 4.52 -16.88
C ILE A 106 -9.00 4.08 -17.86
N ILE A 107 -8.70 4.07 -19.16
CA ILE A 107 -9.65 3.67 -20.20
C ILE A 107 -10.02 2.18 -20.04
N LEU A 108 -9.02 1.30 -19.95
CA LEU A 108 -9.21 -0.14 -19.81
C LEU A 108 -10.05 -0.45 -18.57
N SER A 109 -9.72 0.15 -17.42
CA SER A 109 -10.48 -0.08 -16.19
C SER A 109 -11.94 0.39 -16.31
N THR A 110 -12.19 1.56 -16.93
CA THR A 110 -13.56 2.03 -17.14
C THR A 110 -14.34 1.10 -18.09
N LEU A 111 -13.71 0.63 -19.17
CA LEU A 111 -14.32 -0.36 -20.07
C LEU A 111 -14.61 -1.67 -19.33
N MET A 112 -13.67 -2.18 -18.53
CA MET A 112 -13.86 -3.39 -17.74
C MET A 112 -15.02 -3.24 -16.75
N THR A 113 -15.18 -2.08 -16.09
CA THR A 113 -16.33 -1.87 -15.19
C THR A 113 -17.67 -1.94 -15.92
N TRP A 114 -17.75 -1.48 -17.17
CA TRP A 114 -18.93 -1.64 -18.01
C TRP A 114 -19.15 -3.10 -18.43
N VAL A 115 -18.09 -3.79 -18.86
CA VAL A 115 -18.16 -5.21 -19.22
C VAL A 115 -18.69 -6.03 -18.05
N PHE A 116 -18.15 -5.85 -16.84
CA PHE A 116 -18.64 -6.56 -15.65
C PHE A 116 -20.10 -6.24 -15.34
N ALA A 117 -20.51 -4.97 -15.43
CA ALA A 117 -21.89 -4.59 -15.17
C ALA A 117 -22.86 -5.20 -16.20
N ILE A 118 -22.51 -5.19 -17.49
CA ILE A 118 -23.32 -5.76 -18.57
C ILE A 118 -23.41 -7.28 -18.43
N VAL A 119 -22.27 -7.95 -18.19
CA VAL A 119 -22.24 -9.40 -17.97
C VAL A 119 -23.07 -9.79 -16.75
N ALA A 120 -22.99 -9.02 -15.66
CA ALA A 120 -23.82 -9.26 -14.47
C ALA A 120 -25.32 -9.10 -14.78
N LEU A 121 -25.72 -8.09 -15.57
CA LEU A 121 -27.11 -7.90 -15.98
C LEU A 121 -27.64 -9.02 -16.89
N ILE A 122 -26.76 -9.69 -17.65
CA ILE A 122 -27.13 -10.81 -18.52
C ILE A 122 -27.23 -12.11 -17.73
N LEU A 123 -26.27 -12.38 -16.84
CA LEU A 123 -26.16 -13.66 -16.14
C LEU A 123 -27.04 -13.77 -14.89
N ILE A 124 -27.37 -12.64 -14.27
CA ILE A 124 -28.11 -12.59 -13.01
C ILE A 124 -29.55 -12.16 -13.28
N PRO A 125 -30.57 -12.88 -12.77
CA PRO A 125 -31.96 -12.47 -12.89
C PRO A 125 -32.17 -11.04 -12.41
N PHE A 126 -32.97 -10.28 -13.16
CA PHE A 126 -33.17 -8.86 -12.88
C PHE A 126 -33.73 -8.62 -11.48
N THR A 127 -33.02 -7.83 -10.69
CA THR A 127 -33.47 -7.28 -9.40
C THR A 127 -33.16 -5.79 -9.37
N TYR A 128 -33.90 -5.01 -8.58
CA TYR A 128 -33.62 -3.57 -8.41
C TYR A 128 -32.21 -3.33 -7.81
N GLU A 129 -31.63 -4.31 -7.12
CA GLU A 129 -30.28 -4.24 -6.57
C GLU A 129 -29.19 -4.21 -7.66
N LEU A 130 -29.43 -4.87 -8.80
CA LEU A 130 -28.54 -4.83 -9.96
C LEU A 130 -28.43 -3.43 -10.57
N LEU A 131 -29.44 -2.57 -10.38
CA LEU A 131 -29.38 -1.19 -10.89
C LEU A 131 -28.29 -0.37 -10.17
N PHE A 132 -27.98 -0.69 -8.91
CA PHE A 132 -26.87 -0.07 -8.18
C PHE A 132 -25.49 -0.45 -8.74
N MET A 133 -25.37 -1.59 -9.46
CA MET A 133 -24.12 -1.96 -10.13
C MET A 133 -23.75 -1.01 -11.27
N LEU A 134 -24.72 -0.27 -11.83
CA LEU A 134 -24.48 0.73 -12.87
C LEU A 134 -23.90 2.04 -12.32
N ILE A 135 -24.02 2.31 -11.03
CA ILE A 135 -23.51 3.55 -10.43
C ILE A 135 -21.97 3.62 -10.57
N MET A 136 -21.27 2.52 -10.29
CA MET A 136 -19.80 2.47 -10.38
C MET A 136 -19.24 2.73 -11.79
N PRO A 137 -19.71 2.06 -12.86
CA PRO A 137 -19.24 2.35 -14.21
C PRO A 137 -19.64 3.76 -14.68
N ILE A 138 -20.82 4.27 -14.27
CA ILE A 138 -21.22 5.66 -14.57
C ILE A 138 -20.24 6.64 -13.90
N ILE A 139 -19.98 6.53 -12.60
CA ILE A 139 -19.02 7.38 -11.88
C ILE A 139 -17.62 7.27 -12.51
N SER A 140 -17.16 6.06 -12.82
CA SER A 140 -15.86 5.86 -13.47
C SER A 140 -15.80 6.55 -14.84
N THR A 141 -16.90 6.53 -15.60
CA THR A 141 -16.99 7.21 -16.91
C THR A 141 -16.95 8.72 -16.74
N VAL A 142 -17.73 9.28 -15.81
CA VAL A 142 -17.73 10.72 -15.50
C VAL A 142 -16.34 11.18 -15.08
N LEU A 143 -15.68 10.48 -14.15
CA LEU A 143 -14.32 10.80 -13.73
C LEU A 143 -13.33 10.70 -14.89
N THR A 144 -13.45 9.68 -15.74
CA THR A 144 -12.62 9.55 -16.95
C THR A 144 -12.78 10.78 -17.84
N ILE A 145 -14.02 11.20 -18.13
CA ILE A 145 -14.28 12.38 -18.95
C ILE A 145 -13.69 13.64 -18.31
N LEU A 146 -13.89 13.86 -17.01
CA LEU A 146 -13.35 15.00 -16.28
C LEU A 146 -11.82 15.08 -16.33
N TYR A 147 -11.12 13.94 -16.17
CA TYR A 147 -9.66 13.91 -16.22
C TYR A 147 -9.10 14.18 -17.61
N PHE A 148 -9.77 13.69 -18.66
CA PHE A 148 -9.32 13.90 -20.05
C PHE A 148 -9.68 15.28 -20.60
N THR A 149 -10.68 15.96 -20.03
CA THR A 149 -11.16 17.28 -20.48
C THR A 149 -10.70 18.41 -19.57
N ILE A 150 -11.19 18.47 -18.33
CA ILE A 150 -11.00 19.59 -17.39
C ILE A 150 -9.65 19.50 -16.67
N TRP A 151 -9.26 18.30 -16.22
CA TRP A 151 -8.05 18.11 -15.40
C TRP A 151 -6.86 17.55 -16.17
N LYS A 152 -6.78 17.82 -17.47
CA LYS A 152 -5.73 17.29 -18.37
C LYS A 152 -4.32 17.57 -17.88
N THR A 153 -4.03 18.79 -17.39
CA THR A 153 -2.70 19.15 -16.87
C THR A 153 -2.32 18.34 -15.63
N ARG A 154 -3.28 18.03 -14.76
CA ARG A 154 -3.06 17.18 -13.57
C ARG A 154 -2.83 15.72 -13.98
N LEU A 155 -3.52 15.25 -15.01
CA LEU A 155 -3.30 13.93 -15.61
C LEU A 155 -1.88 13.80 -16.20
N GLU A 156 -1.41 14.84 -16.89
CA GLU A 156 -0.04 14.92 -17.41
C GLU A 156 1.00 14.92 -16.27
N LEU A 157 0.76 15.69 -15.21
CA LEU A 157 1.59 15.68 -14.00
C LEU A 157 1.66 14.28 -13.38
N ALA A 158 0.52 13.63 -13.16
CA ALA A 158 0.47 12.29 -12.59
C ALA A 158 1.23 11.28 -13.45
N GLY A 159 1.07 11.33 -14.78
CA GLY A 159 1.85 10.49 -15.69
C GLY A 159 3.35 10.78 -15.65
N GLY A 160 3.74 12.05 -15.50
CA GLY A 160 5.12 12.48 -15.30
C GLY A 160 5.73 11.91 -14.01
N ILE A 161 5.03 12.05 -12.88
CA ILE A 161 5.45 11.47 -11.59
C ILE A 161 5.60 9.95 -11.72
N LEU A 162 4.64 9.29 -12.36
CA LEU A 162 4.68 7.85 -12.58
C LEU A 162 5.89 7.41 -13.42
N THR A 163 6.26 8.22 -14.42
CA THR A 163 7.44 7.97 -15.26
C THR A 163 8.72 8.09 -14.45
N ILE A 164 8.80 9.09 -13.56
CA ILE A 164 9.92 9.28 -12.63
C ILE A 164 9.96 8.15 -11.59
N THR A 165 8.82 7.62 -11.13
CA THR A 165 8.75 6.41 -10.27
C THR A 165 9.48 5.22 -10.92
N GLY A 166 9.26 4.99 -12.22
CA GLY A 166 10.00 3.96 -12.95
C GLY A 166 11.50 4.29 -13.10
N LYS A 167 11.83 5.57 -13.31
CA LYS A 167 13.21 6.04 -13.45
C LYS A 167 14.01 5.87 -12.15
N VAL A 168 13.50 6.33 -11.02
CA VAL A 168 14.18 6.21 -9.73
C VAL A 168 14.36 4.76 -9.33
N THR A 169 13.38 3.89 -9.58
CA THR A 169 13.53 2.46 -9.25
C THR A 169 14.60 1.77 -10.10
N HIS A 170 14.83 2.28 -11.33
CA HIS A 170 15.88 1.79 -12.20
C HIS A 170 17.27 2.32 -11.83
N GLU A 171 17.35 3.58 -11.41
CA GLU A 171 18.61 4.25 -11.05
C GLU A 171 19.06 3.81 -9.64
N GLU A 172 18.15 3.83 -8.68
CA GLU A 172 18.38 3.47 -7.28
C GLU A 172 17.92 2.04 -6.97
N LYS A 173 18.78 1.05 -7.28
CA LYS A 173 18.49 -0.37 -7.01
C LYS A 173 18.29 -0.65 -5.51
N GLU A 174 18.84 0.19 -4.64
CA GLU A 174 18.69 0.09 -3.19
C GLU A 174 17.25 0.24 -2.72
N LEU A 175 16.37 0.90 -3.50
CA LEU A 175 14.93 1.00 -3.20
C LEU A 175 14.20 -0.34 -3.24
N LEU A 176 14.72 -1.30 -4.00
CA LEU A 176 14.12 -2.64 -4.08
C LEU A 176 14.25 -3.38 -2.75
N VAL A 177 15.36 -3.17 -2.03
CA VAL A 177 15.66 -3.86 -0.76
C VAL A 177 14.56 -3.66 0.28
N PRO A 178 14.19 -2.44 0.72
CA PRO A 178 13.11 -2.26 1.70
C PRO A 178 11.75 -2.71 1.16
N GLY A 179 11.51 -2.61 -0.14
CA GLY A 179 10.27 -3.08 -0.77
C GLY A 179 10.06 -4.59 -0.65
N PHE A 180 11.10 -5.39 -0.95
CA PHE A 180 11.06 -6.85 -0.83
C PHE A 180 11.19 -7.32 0.62
N LEU A 181 12.06 -6.70 1.42
CA LEU A 181 12.19 -7.00 2.85
C LEU A 181 10.85 -6.81 3.57
N LYS A 182 10.09 -5.75 3.25
CA LYS A 182 8.75 -5.53 3.78
C LYS A 182 7.86 -6.75 3.58
N VAL A 183 7.76 -7.26 2.35
CA VAL A 183 6.86 -8.40 2.06
C VAL A 183 7.37 -9.68 2.69
N LEU A 184 8.68 -9.92 2.67
CA LEU A 184 9.28 -11.08 3.31
C LEU A 184 9.00 -11.07 4.82
N PHE A 185 9.40 -10.00 5.53
CA PHE A 185 9.25 -9.93 6.97
C PHE A 185 7.78 -9.81 7.39
N VAL A 186 7.01 -8.88 6.84
CA VAL A 186 5.59 -8.74 7.22
C VAL A 186 4.77 -9.97 6.80
N GLY A 187 5.13 -10.62 5.70
CA GLY A 187 4.52 -11.88 5.28
C GLY A 187 4.81 -13.02 6.24
N ILE A 188 6.07 -13.21 6.65
CA ILE A 188 6.48 -14.20 7.66
C ILE A 188 5.79 -13.93 9.00
N LEU A 189 5.82 -12.68 9.48
CA LEU A 189 5.17 -12.28 10.72
C LEU A 189 3.64 -12.47 10.65
N GLY A 190 3.03 -12.20 9.49
CA GLY A 190 1.62 -12.47 9.25
C GLY A 190 1.28 -13.96 9.28
N ALA A 191 2.09 -14.80 8.62
CA ALA A 191 1.89 -16.24 8.56
C ALA A 191 2.04 -16.90 9.94
N PHE A 192 3.15 -16.64 10.64
CA PHE A 192 3.33 -17.12 12.01
C PHE A 192 2.29 -16.51 12.95
N GLY A 193 1.90 -15.26 12.73
CA GLY A 193 0.86 -14.62 13.52
C GLY A 193 -0.51 -15.31 13.39
N LEU A 194 -0.84 -15.80 12.19
CA LEU A 194 -2.03 -16.60 11.99
C LEU A 194 -1.92 -17.96 12.69
N ILE A 195 -0.77 -18.63 12.60
CA ILE A 195 -0.54 -19.92 13.26
C ILE A 195 -0.68 -19.80 14.78
N ILE A 196 -0.01 -18.81 15.39
CA ILE A 196 -0.14 -18.52 16.83
C ILE A 196 -1.61 -18.21 17.17
N GLY A 197 -2.32 -17.48 16.31
CA GLY A 197 -3.74 -17.18 16.52
C GLY A 197 -4.62 -18.44 16.52
N LEU A 198 -4.36 -19.38 15.61
CA LEU A 198 -5.06 -20.67 15.56
C LEU A 198 -4.75 -21.53 16.78
N ASP A 199 -3.49 -21.57 17.20
CA ASP A 199 -3.03 -22.27 18.38
C ASP A 199 -3.70 -21.74 19.65
N ILE A 200 -3.72 -20.41 19.84
CA ILE A 200 -4.46 -19.77 20.94
C ILE A 200 -5.93 -20.16 20.90
N ILE A 201 -6.59 -20.14 19.74
CA ILE A 201 -8.00 -20.53 19.61
C ILE A 201 -8.19 -21.99 20.05
N ALA A 202 -7.31 -22.90 19.65
CA ALA A 202 -7.41 -24.32 19.98
C ALA A 202 -7.35 -24.58 21.50
N TYR A 203 -6.57 -23.78 22.24
CA TYR A 203 -6.46 -23.90 23.70
C TYR A 203 -7.50 -23.10 24.47
N THR A 204 -7.84 -21.89 24.02
CA THR A 204 -8.65 -20.97 24.82
C THR A 204 -10.13 -21.06 24.53
N VAL A 205 -10.54 -21.63 23.38
CA VAL A 205 -11.94 -21.74 22.97
C VAL A 205 -12.38 -23.21 23.02
N PRO A 206 -13.10 -23.64 24.06
CA PRO A 206 -13.63 -24.99 24.13
C PRO A 206 -14.52 -25.32 22.92
N TYR A 207 -14.37 -26.53 22.39
CA TYR A 207 -15.24 -27.03 21.32
C TYR A 207 -16.69 -27.19 21.77
N VAL A 208 -16.88 -27.51 23.04
CA VAL A 208 -18.19 -27.74 23.67
C VAL A 208 -18.49 -26.55 24.58
N ASP A 209 -19.56 -25.83 24.25
CA ASP A 209 -20.05 -24.64 24.96
C ASP A 209 -19.10 -23.42 25.01
N PRO A 210 -18.74 -22.83 23.84
CA PRO A 210 -17.89 -21.67 23.78
C PRO A 210 -18.59 -20.42 24.32
N MET A 211 -18.36 -20.09 25.59
CA MET A 211 -18.82 -18.83 26.17
C MET A 211 -17.97 -17.64 25.69
N TRP A 212 -18.55 -16.44 25.60
CA TRP A 212 -17.93 -15.28 24.96
C TRP A 212 -16.57 -14.85 25.54
N PHE A 213 -16.32 -15.07 26.83
CA PHE A 213 -15.07 -14.65 27.49
C PHE A 213 -13.87 -15.48 27.02
N HIS A 214 -14.08 -16.70 26.51
CA HIS A 214 -13.04 -17.56 25.92
C HIS A 214 -12.38 -16.92 24.68
N TYR A 215 -13.05 -15.95 24.04
CA TYR A 215 -12.52 -15.22 22.90
C TYR A 215 -11.72 -13.97 23.29
N ILE A 216 -11.71 -13.55 24.57
CA ILE A 216 -10.96 -12.37 25.02
C ILE A 216 -9.46 -12.51 24.70
N PRO A 217 -8.78 -13.64 24.99
CA PRO A 217 -7.37 -13.82 24.64
C PRO A 217 -7.12 -13.68 23.14
N VAL A 218 -8.01 -14.23 22.31
CA VAL A 218 -7.94 -14.14 20.85
C VAL A 218 -8.06 -12.69 20.38
N PHE A 219 -8.99 -11.91 20.95
CA PHE A 219 -9.15 -10.50 20.58
C PHE A 219 -7.95 -9.64 21.00
N VAL A 220 -7.42 -9.85 22.20
CA VAL A 220 -6.21 -9.16 22.68
C VAL A 220 -5.02 -9.51 21.78
N TYR A 221 -4.84 -10.79 21.47
CA TYR A 221 -3.80 -11.25 20.57
C TYR A 221 -3.92 -10.64 19.18
N LEU A 222 -5.11 -10.65 18.56
CA LEU A 222 -5.33 -10.04 17.26
C LEU A 222 -5.02 -8.54 17.27
N PHE A 223 -5.35 -7.82 18.34
CA PHE A 223 -4.98 -6.41 18.48
C PHE A 223 -3.46 -6.22 18.49
N VAL A 224 -2.74 -7.00 19.31
CA VAL A 224 -1.27 -6.96 19.38
C VAL A 224 -0.64 -7.34 18.05
N LEU A 225 -1.17 -8.37 17.37
CA LEU A 225 -0.73 -8.79 16.05
C LEU A 225 -0.89 -7.67 15.01
N PHE A 226 -2.06 -7.01 14.95
CA PHE A 226 -2.27 -5.90 14.04
C PHE A 226 -1.36 -4.71 14.33
N LEU A 227 -1.20 -4.36 15.61
CA LEU A 227 -0.26 -3.32 16.03
C LEU A 227 1.15 -3.62 15.51
N TYR A 228 1.60 -4.84 15.75
CA TYR A 228 2.93 -5.29 15.35
C TYR A 228 3.12 -5.31 13.83
N ILE A 229 2.13 -5.80 13.07
CA ILE A 229 2.14 -5.76 11.60
C ILE A 229 2.19 -4.30 11.09
N TYR A 230 1.44 -3.39 11.71
CA TYR A 230 1.44 -1.98 11.30
C TYR A 230 2.75 -1.26 11.59
N ILE A 231 3.37 -1.49 12.75
CA ILE A 231 4.69 -0.94 13.08
C ILE A 231 5.69 -1.32 12.00
N ASN A 232 5.77 -2.61 11.65
CA ASN A 232 6.69 -3.12 10.66
C ASN A 232 6.39 -2.60 9.24
N THR A 233 5.11 -2.58 8.86
CA THR A 233 4.69 -2.05 7.55
C THR A 233 5.08 -0.58 7.40
N TYR A 234 4.78 0.25 8.40
CA TYR A 234 5.08 1.68 8.37
C TYR A 234 6.59 1.95 8.50
N PHE A 235 7.33 1.13 9.22
CA PHE A 235 8.79 1.20 9.29
C PHE A 235 9.44 1.03 7.91
N PHE A 236 9.10 -0.03 7.17
CA PHE A 236 9.65 -0.20 5.81
C PHE A 236 9.18 0.88 4.83
N ASN A 237 7.92 1.32 4.94
CA ASN A 237 7.42 2.42 4.13
C ASN A 237 8.14 3.75 4.45
N ALA A 238 8.56 3.96 5.71
CA ALA A 238 9.35 5.11 6.12
C ALA A 238 10.75 5.08 5.49
N ILE A 239 11.40 3.90 5.44
CA ILE A 239 12.69 3.72 4.74
C ILE A 239 12.55 4.13 3.28
N VAL A 240 11.55 3.60 2.57
CA VAL A 240 11.28 3.95 1.17
C VAL A 240 11.05 5.46 1.03
N SER A 241 10.21 6.05 1.88
CA SER A 241 9.89 7.48 1.79
C SER A 241 11.12 8.37 2.02
N ALA A 242 12.00 8.02 2.95
CA ALA A 242 13.25 8.71 3.19
C ALA A 242 14.17 8.69 1.96
N ILE A 243 14.48 7.49 1.43
CA ILE A 243 15.36 7.30 0.26
C ILE A 243 14.81 8.05 -0.96
N VAL A 244 13.50 7.90 -1.23
CA VAL A 244 12.84 8.56 -2.37
C VAL A 244 12.89 10.08 -2.24
N TYR A 245 12.72 10.63 -1.03
CA TYR A 245 12.76 12.07 -0.83
C TYR A 245 14.19 12.64 -0.94
N ILE A 246 15.21 11.92 -0.45
CA ILE A 246 16.62 12.29 -0.64
C ILE A 246 16.95 12.34 -2.14
N TRP A 247 16.57 11.30 -2.88
CA TRP A 247 16.72 11.27 -4.35
C TRP A 247 15.93 12.40 -5.02
N TYR A 248 14.69 12.64 -4.58
CA TYR A 248 13.85 13.71 -5.12
C TYR A 248 14.52 15.07 -5.02
N ARG A 249 15.38 15.27 -4.02
CA ARG A 249 16.14 16.49 -3.75
C ARG A 249 17.54 16.53 -4.36
N LYS A 250 17.80 15.65 -5.35
CA LYS A 250 19.09 15.52 -6.07
C LYS A 250 20.29 15.16 -5.20
N LYS A 251 20.05 14.51 -4.06
CA LYS A 251 21.11 13.96 -3.22
C LYS A 251 21.28 12.48 -3.52
N ASP A 252 22.46 11.96 -3.21
CA ASP A 252 22.79 10.55 -3.35
C ASP A 252 22.15 9.78 -2.19
N PRO A 253 21.15 8.92 -2.44
CA PRO A 253 20.43 8.25 -1.38
C PRO A 253 21.06 6.89 -1.07
N THR A 254 21.28 6.59 0.21
CA THR A 254 21.70 5.23 0.61
C THR A 254 20.62 4.52 1.41
N PHE A 255 20.62 3.18 1.35
CA PHE A 255 19.79 2.33 2.19
C PHE A 255 20.05 2.60 3.67
N HIS A 256 21.31 2.87 4.02
CA HIS A 256 21.71 3.22 5.38
C HIS A 256 21.02 4.50 5.86
N ASP A 257 20.97 5.55 5.03
CA ASP A 257 20.30 6.80 5.38
C ASP A 257 18.80 6.58 5.63
N GLY A 258 18.15 5.83 4.74
CA GLY A 258 16.75 5.47 4.90
C GLY A 258 16.48 4.67 6.19
N LEU A 259 17.36 3.70 6.50
CA LEU A 259 17.26 2.89 7.71
C LEU A 259 17.51 3.72 8.97
N ALA A 260 18.51 4.60 8.97
CA ALA A 260 18.83 5.48 10.10
C ALA A 260 17.67 6.42 10.41
N ILE A 261 17.12 7.09 9.39
CA ILE A 261 15.97 8.00 9.53
C ILE A 261 14.74 7.24 10.05
N ALA A 262 14.39 6.09 9.45
CA ALA A 262 13.23 5.31 9.90
C ALA A 262 13.39 4.79 11.34
N THR A 263 14.61 4.41 11.74
CA THR A 263 14.91 3.94 13.10
C THR A 263 14.87 5.08 14.11
N TYR A 264 15.33 6.28 13.71
CA TYR A 264 15.22 7.48 14.54
C TYR A 264 13.75 7.78 14.85
N GLN A 265 12.89 7.76 13.82
CA GLN A 265 11.44 8.01 13.89
C GLN A 265 10.59 6.85 14.41
N LEU A 266 11.21 5.73 14.81
CA LEU A 266 10.49 4.53 15.24
C LEU A 266 9.42 4.78 16.33
N PRO A 267 9.64 5.65 17.35
CA PRO A 267 8.61 5.95 18.34
C PRO A 267 7.35 6.59 17.75
N ASP A 268 7.51 7.57 16.85
CA ASP A 268 6.39 8.23 16.18
C ASP A 268 5.70 7.31 15.18
N ILE A 269 6.47 6.47 14.48
CA ILE A 269 5.93 5.40 13.62
C ILE A 269 5.10 4.41 14.46
N ALA A 270 5.57 4.04 15.66
CA ALA A 270 4.86 3.12 16.55
C ALA A 270 3.58 3.76 17.14
N LEU A 271 3.63 5.04 17.49
CA LEU A 271 2.46 5.79 17.92
C LEU A 271 1.41 5.88 16.80
N PHE A 272 1.85 6.16 15.57
CA PHE A 272 0.98 6.17 14.40
C PHE A 272 0.38 4.78 14.11
N ALA A 273 1.18 3.72 14.20
CA ALA A 273 0.71 2.33 14.10
C ALA A 273 -0.32 1.98 15.18
N THR A 274 -0.16 2.52 16.39
CA THR A 274 -1.11 2.35 17.49
C THR A 274 -2.47 2.95 17.16
N PHE A 275 -2.51 4.18 16.64
CA PHE A 275 -3.78 4.76 16.18
C PHE A 275 -4.42 3.95 15.05
N SER A 276 -3.63 3.49 14.07
CA SER A 276 -4.13 2.61 13.00
C SER A 276 -4.69 1.29 13.52
N ALA A 277 -4.04 0.66 14.51
CA ALA A 277 -4.51 -0.56 15.15
C ALA A 277 -5.81 -0.36 15.92
N ILE A 278 -5.94 0.73 16.67
CA ILE A 278 -7.17 1.09 17.40
C ILE A 278 -8.33 1.27 16.42
N ILE A 279 -8.13 2.02 15.34
CA ILE A 279 -9.16 2.23 14.32
C ILE A 279 -9.52 0.90 13.65
N ARG A 280 -8.55 0.05 13.35
CA ARG A 280 -8.79 -1.30 12.80
C ARG A 280 -9.64 -2.15 13.74
N PHE A 281 -9.39 -2.06 15.05
CA PHE A 281 -10.14 -2.79 16.08
C PHE A 281 -11.56 -2.27 16.23
N ILE A 282 -11.76 -0.95 16.27
CA ILE A 282 -13.10 -0.32 16.28
C ILE A 282 -13.91 -0.79 15.06
N ARG A 283 -13.29 -0.76 13.88
CA ARG A 283 -13.92 -1.24 12.64
C ARG A 283 -14.28 -2.72 12.70
N MET A 284 -13.42 -3.55 13.30
CA MET A 284 -13.71 -4.97 13.52
C MET A 284 -14.93 -5.16 14.41
N ILE A 285 -15.05 -4.40 15.51
CA ILE A 285 -16.21 -4.43 16.41
C ILE A 285 -17.48 -3.98 15.67
N LEU A 286 -17.41 -2.89 14.91
CA LEU A 286 -18.55 -2.40 14.12
C LEU A 286 -19.02 -3.42 13.09
N ARG A 287 -18.09 -4.11 12.42
CA ARG A 287 -18.41 -5.20 11.48
C ARG A 287 -19.05 -6.39 12.18
N ALA A 288 -18.53 -6.78 13.35
CA ALA A 288 -19.11 -7.87 14.15
C ALA A 288 -20.51 -7.51 14.68
N ALA A 289 -20.75 -6.26 15.05
CA ALA A 289 -22.07 -5.76 15.42
C ALA A 289 -23.02 -5.76 14.20
N ALA A 290 -22.54 -5.32 13.03
CA ALA A 290 -23.29 -5.32 11.78
C ALA A 290 -23.70 -6.73 11.33
N SER A 291 -22.85 -7.75 11.52
CA SER A 291 -23.15 -9.13 11.16
C SER A 291 -24.18 -9.76 12.11
N ARG A 292 -24.13 -9.44 13.40
CA ARG A 292 -25.14 -9.86 14.39
C ARG A 292 -26.48 -9.15 14.21
N SER A 293 -26.49 -7.98 13.59
CA SER A 293 -27.72 -7.24 13.27
C SER A 293 -28.54 -7.82 12.11
N LYS A 294 -28.13 -8.94 11.49
CA LYS A 294 -28.95 -9.64 10.47
C LYS A 294 -30.30 -10.12 11.02
N SER A 295 -30.44 -10.27 12.33
CA SER A 295 -31.69 -10.60 13.05
C SER A 295 -32.44 -9.38 13.61
N LYS A 296 -31.94 -8.15 13.39
CA LYS A 296 -32.56 -6.89 13.81
C LYS A 296 -33.06 -6.12 12.57
N PRO A 297 -34.00 -5.15 12.74
CA PRO A 297 -34.55 -4.41 11.60
C PRO A 297 -33.45 -3.73 10.76
N ALA A 298 -33.64 -3.76 9.44
CA ALA A 298 -32.62 -3.45 8.43
C ALA A 298 -31.88 -2.11 8.61
N TRP A 299 -32.53 -1.11 9.24
CA TRP A 299 -31.95 0.19 9.51
C TRP A 299 -30.81 0.16 10.54
N VAL A 300 -30.87 -0.73 11.54
CA VAL A 300 -29.82 -0.89 12.57
C VAL A 300 -28.57 -1.52 11.96
N GLY A 301 -28.75 -2.58 11.15
CA GLY A 301 -27.66 -3.26 10.45
C GLY A 301 -27.02 -2.39 9.37
N GLY A 302 -27.81 -1.54 8.70
CA GLY A 302 -27.34 -0.55 7.75
C GLY A 302 -26.47 0.54 8.39
N GLY A 303 -26.86 1.03 9.57
CA GLY A 303 -26.11 2.06 10.31
C GLY A 303 -24.68 1.64 10.67
N TYR A 304 -24.48 0.42 11.18
CA TYR A 304 -23.14 -0.08 11.51
C TYR A 304 -22.23 -0.26 10.29
N ARG A 305 -22.79 -0.70 9.15
CA ARG A 305 -22.04 -0.84 7.89
C ARG A 305 -21.62 0.52 7.34
N LEU A 306 -22.51 1.51 7.42
CA LEU A 306 -22.22 2.88 7.01
C LEU A 306 -21.12 3.49 7.89
N ALA A 307 -21.20 3.32 9.21
CA ALA A 307 -20.18 3.80 10.14
C ALA A 307 -18.80 3.19 9.88
N ASP A 308 -18.69 1.87 9.66
CA ASP A 308 -17.41 1.23 9.29
C ASP A 308 -16.85 1.78 7.97
N GLY A 309 -17.72 2.02 6.98
CA GLY A 309 -17.35 2.62 5.71
C GLY A 309 -16.79 4.04 5.87
N ILE A 310 -17.50 4.89 6.62
CA ILE A 310 -17.12 6.28 6.86
C ILE A 310 -15.82 6.36 7.66
N ILE A 311 -15.73 5.66 8.80
CA ILE A 311 -14.53 5.68 9.65
C ILE A 311 -13.30 5.20 8.86
N GLY A 312 -13.44 4.12 8.09
CA GLY A 312 -12.37 3.62 7.25
C GLY A 312 -11.92 4.63 6.21
N THR A 313 -12.87 5.29 5.56
CA THR A 313 -12.63 6.27 4.49
C THR A 313 -12.00 7.56 5.03
N VAL A 314 -12.55 8.11 6.12
CA VAL A 314 -12.00 9.30 6.79
C VAL A 314 -10.59 9.02 7.30
N TRP A 315 -10.36 7.88 7.96
CA TRP A 315 -9.02 7.50 8.43
C TRP A 315 -8.02 7.41 7.29
N PHE A 316 -8.41 6.79 6.18
CA PHE A 316 -7.56 6.68 5.00
C PHE A 316 -7.15 8.05 4.45
N TYR A 317 -8.13 8.95 4.27
CA TYR A 317 -7.89 10.27 3.70
C TYR A 317 -7.10 11.18 4.66
N VAL A 318 -7.49 11.25 5.94
CA VAL A 318 -6.79 12.08 6.95
C VAL A 318 -5.31 11.71 7.04
N ASN A 319 -4.98 10.41 6.92
CA ASN A 319 -3.62 9.93 7.14
C ASN A 319 -2.78 9.77 5.86
N TYR A 320 -3.27 10.28 4.74
CA TYR A 320 -2.69 10.06 3.43
C TYR A 320 -1.21 10.45 3.32
N PHE A 321 -0.86 11.59 3.92
CA PHE A 321 0.49 12.14 3.94
C PHE A 321 1.14 12.08 5.33
N THR A 322 0.54 11.38 6.30
CA THR A 322 1.05 11.34 7.69
C THR A 322 2.44 10.72 7.73
N LEU A 323 2.64 9.56 7.10
CA LEU A 323 3.93 8.87 7.16
C LEU A 323 5.07 9.68 6.48
N PRO A 324 4.91 10.19 5.25
CA PRO A 324 5.89 11.12 4.69
C PRO A 324 6.13 12.36 5.56
N SER A 325 5.09 12.90 6.20
CA SER A 325 5.24 14.06 7.10
C SER A 325 6.09 13.74 8.34
N ILE A 326 5.91 12.57 8.97
CA ILE A 326 6.75 12.13 10.10
C ILE A 326 8.22 12.04 9.67
N VAL A 327 8.46 11.38 8.53
CA VAL A 327 9.82 11.03 8.09
C VAL A 327 10.59 12.22 7.54
N ILE A 328 9.94 13.05 6.72
CA ILE A 328 10.60 14.13 5.96
C ILE A 328 10.61 15.44 6.74
N GLU A 329 9.54 15.74 7.48
CA GLU A 329 9.45 17.00 8.23
C GLU A 329 9.89 16.86 9.70
N ASP A 330 10.22 15.64 10.14
CA ASP A 330 10.60 15.32 11.51
C ASP A 330 9.61 15.92 12.52
N VAL A 331 8.35 15.53 12.40
CA VAL A 331 7.27 15.98 13.29
C VAL A 331 6.61 14.82 14.01
N PRO A 332 6.17 15.02 15.27
CA PRO A 332 5.48 13.99 16.02
C PRO A 332 4.23 13.48 15.30
N ALA A 333 3.88 12.21 15.51
CA ALA A 333 2.78 11.55 14.81
C ALA A 333 1.45 12.34 14.91
N THR A 334 1.13 12.91 16.08
CA THR A 334 -0.10 13.68 16.30
C THR A 334 -0.15 14.95 15.45
N THR A 335 0.97 15.66 15.32
CA THR A 335 1.10 16.85 14.46
C THR A 335 1.08 16.45 12.98
N ALA A 336 1.73 15.35 12.63
CA ALA A 336 1.74 14.82 11.26
C ALA A 336 0.33 14.51 10.73
N ILE A 337 -0.53 13.91 11.58
CA ILE A 337 -1.93 13.60 11.23
C ILE A 337 -2.71 14.87 10.90
N LYS A 338 -2.60 15.91 11.74
CA LYS A 338 -3.31 17.19 11.53
C LYS A 338 -2.86 17.85 10.22
N ARG A 339 -1.55 17.90 9.96
CA ARG A 339 -0.97 18.48 8.74
C ARG A 339 -1.33 17.68 7.50
N SER A 340 -1.34 16.35 7.60
CA SER A 340 -1.71 15.46 6.50
C SER A 340 -3.13 15.75 6.00
N ALA A 341 -4.09 15.92 6.90
CA ALA A 341 -5.46 16.26 6.54
C ALA A 341 -5.55 17.58 5.78
N HIS A 342 -4.88 18.64 6.26
CA HIS A 342 -4.88 19.94 5.60
C HIS A 342 -4.27 19.85 4.19
N ARG A 343 -3.12 19.18 4.03
CA ARG A 343 -2.47 18.96 2.73
C ARG A 343 -3.31 18.16 1.75
N LEU A 344 -4.03 17.16 2.25
CA LEU A 344 -4.98 16.41 1.45
C LEU A 344 -6.04 17.35 0.87
N PHE A 345 -6.74 18.10 1.73
CA PHE A 345 -7.85 18.94 1.27
C PHE A 345 -7.41 20.03 0.29
N ASP A 346 -6.20 20.58 0.47
CA ASP A 346 -5.60 21.54 -0.46
C ASP A 346 -5.21 20.93 -1.82
N ASN A 347 -5.04 19.61 -1.88
CA ASN A 347 -4.59 18.87 -3.07
C ASN A 347 -5.51 17.68 -3.39
N TRP A 348 -6.80 17.78 -3.05
CA TRP A 348 -7.74 16.66 -3.11
C TRP A 348 -7.88 16.09 -4.52
N VAL A 349 -7.76 16.92 -5.57
CA VAL A 349 -7.83 16.46 -6.98
C VAL A 349 -6.64 15.58 -7.33
N ASP A 350 -5.44 15.94 -6.86
CA ASP A 350 -4.22 15.18 -7.12
C ASP A 350 -4.23 13.86 -6.35
N VAL A 351 -4.77 13.88 -5.13
CA VAL A 351 -4.97 12.66 -4.34
C VAL A 351 -6.04 11.75 -4.93
N LEU A 352 -7.18 12.32 -5.35
CA LEU A 352 -8.22 11.55 -6.05
C LEU A 352 -7.66 10.92 -7.32
N LEU A 353 -6.83 11.65 -8.08
CA LEU A 353 -6.19 11.13 -9.28
C LEU A 353 -5.20 10.01 -8.97
N LYS A 354 -4.45 10.09 -7.87
CA LYS A 354 -3.61 8.98 -7.40
C LYS A 354 -4.45 7.75 -7.09
N GLU A 355 -5.45 7.89 -6.23
CA GLU A 355 -6.22 6.75 -5.71
C GLU A 355 -7.14 6.12 -6.74
N TRP A 356 -7.78 6.92 -7.59
CA TRP A 356 -8.67 6.42 -8.61
C TRP A 356 -7.95 6.14 -9.92
N GLY A 357 -6.97 6.95 -10.32
CA GLY A 357 -6.29 6.85 -11.62
C GLY A 357 -5.00 6.05 -11.57
N VAL A 358 -4.03 6.47 -10.75
CA VAL A 358 -2.70 5.83 -10.69
C VAL A 358 -2.78 4.42 -10.11
N SER A 359 -3.62 4.19 -9.10
CA SER A 359 -3.88 2.83 -8.59
C SER A 359 -4.39 1.88 -9.67
N LYS A 360 -5.13 2.37 -10.68
CA LYS A 360 -5.53 1.55 -11.83
C LYS A 360 -4.35 1.11 -12.68
N VAL A 361 -3.27 1.90 -12.76
CA VAL A 361 -2.05 1.48 -13.46
C VAL A 361 -1.45 0.25 -12.79
N PHE A 362 -1.27 0.32 -11.48
CA PHE A 362 -0.76 -0.81 -10.71
C PHE A 362 -1.70 -2.03 -10.77
N GLY A 363 -3.02 -1.80 -10.76
CA GLY A 363 -4.03 -2.84 -10.97
C GLY A 363 -3.97 -3.49 -12.36
N THR A 364 -3.82 -2.69 -13.42
CA THR A 364 -3.65 -3.20 -14.80
C THR A 364 -2.37 -4.00 -14.93
N LEU A 365 -1.25 -3.50 -14.38
CA LEU A 365 0.01 -4.25 -14.38
C LEU A 365 -0.15 -5.60 -13.67
N GLN A 366 -0.76 -5.62 -12.48
CA GLN A 366 -1.06 -6.86 -11.77
C GLN A 366 -1.94 -7.81 -12.59
N PHE A 367 -2.98 -7.28 -13.24
CA PHE A 367 -3.90 -8.07 -14.05
C PHE A 367 -3.21 -8.72 -15.25
N VAL A 368 -2.42 -7.97 -16.01
CA VAL A 368 -1.66 -8.49 -17.15
C VAL A 368 -0.66 -9.55 -16.68
N ILE A 369 0.01 -9.34 -15.56
CA ILE A 369 0.94 -10.30 -14.99
C ILE A 369 0.23 -11.58 -14.58
N ILE A 370 -0.92 -11.50 -13.88
CA ILE A 370 -1.70 -12.69 -13.50
C ILE A 370 -2.09 -13.50 -14.74
N LEU A 371 -2.51 -12.84 -15.83
CA LEU A 371 -2.85 -13.53 -17.07
C LEU A 371 -1.64 -14.23 -17.70
N LEU A 372 -0.50 -13.55 -17.78
CA LEU A 372 0.73 -14.12 -18.35
C LEU A 372 1.25 -15.30 -17.51
N PHE A 373 1.20 -15.21 -16.18
CA PHE A 373 1.64 -16.30 -15.29
C PHE A 373 0.64 -17.45 -15.25
N ALA A 374 -0.67 -17.19 -15.28
CA ALA A 374 -1.66 -18.26 -15.39
C ALA A 374 -1.48 -19.04 -16.71
N PHE A 375 -1.32 -18.32 -17.83
CA PHE A 375 -1.09 -18.95 -19.12
C PHE A 375 0.24 -19.71 -19.16
N GLY A 376 1.33 -19.08 -18.72
CA GLY A 376 2.66 -19.71 -18.68
C GLY A 376 2.72 -20.92 -17.74
N GLY A 377 2.09 -20.83 -16.57
CA GLY A 377 1.99 -21.93 -15.61
C GLY A 377 1.14 -23.09 -16.13
N GLY A 378 0.03 -22.81 -16.81
CA GLY A 378 -0.79 -23.86 -17.44
C GLY A 378 -0.07 -24.55 -18.59
N LEU A 379 0.60 -23.78 -19.46
CA LEU A 379 1.40 -24.32 -20.56
C LEU A 379 2.56 -25.19 -20.03
N LEU A 380 3.29 -24.70 -19.02
CA LEU A 380 4.40 -25.45 -18.44
C LEU A 380 3.92 -26.69 -17.68
N GLY A 381 2.79 -26.60 -16.96
CA GLY A 381 2.15 -27.76 -16.33
C GLY A 381 1.77 -28.83 -17.35
N PHE A 382 1.24 -28.43 -18.50
CA PHE A 382 0.94 -29.34 -19.61
C PHE A 382 2.23 -29.97 -20.20
N ILE A 383 3.27 -29.19 -20.44
CA ILE A 383 4.57 -29.70 -20.95
C ILE A 383 5.18 -30.70 -19.96
N LEU A 384 5.16 -30.41 -18.66
CA LEU A 384 5.69 -31.31 -17.65
C LEU A 384 4.89 -32.60 -17.55
N TRP A 385 3.57 -32.54 -17.71
CA TRP A 385 2.75 -33.76 -17.77
C TRP A 385 3.14 -34.67 -18.93
N LEU A 386 3.49 -34.12 -20.10
CA LEU A 386 3.98 -34.92 -21.25
C LEU A 386 5.29 -35.67 -20.95
N ILE A 387 6.11 -35.14 -20.04
CA ILE A 387 7.40 -35.73 -19.65
C ILE A 387 7.22 -36.68 -18.45
N PHE A 388 6.33 -36.33 -17.52
CA PHE A 388 6.08 -37.02 -16.26
C PHE A 388 4.58 -37.31 -16.06
N PRO A 389 3.99 -38.29 -16.76
CA PRO A 389 2.55 -38.55 -16.72
C PRO A 389 2.13 -39.36 -15.47
N VAL A 390 2.44 -38.83 -14.28
CA VAL A 390 2.22 -39.52 -13.00
C VAL A 390 0.80 -39.34 -12.47
N ILE A 391 0.15 -38.22 -12.80
CA ILE A 391 -1.24 -37.89 -12.43
C ILE A 391 -2.00 -37.31 -13.63
N ASP A 392 -3.30 -37.10 -13.46
CA ASP A 392 -4.18 -36.54 -14.50
C ASP A 392 -3.69 -35.18 -15.03
N VAL A 393 -3.83 -34.98 -16.34
CA VAL A 393 -3.36 -33.77 -17.04
C VAL A 393 -3.98 -32.49 -16.50
N VAL A 394 -5.26 -32.53 -16.11
CA VAL A 394 -5.97 -31.37 -15.58
C VAL A 394 -5.38 -30.98 -14.22
N ILE A 395 -5.05 -31.97 -13.38
CA ILE A 395 -4.43 -31.74 -12.07
C ILE A 395 -3.04 -31.11 -12.24
N PHE A 396 -2.22 -31.61 -13.18
CA PHE A 396 -0.90 -31.02 -13.49
C PHE A 396 -1.00 -29.57 -13.96
N ILE A 397 -1.94 -29.26 -14.85
CA ILE A 397 -2.19 -27.89 -15.32
C ILE A 397 -2.60 -27.00 -14.16
N ILE A 398 -3.53 -27.45 -13.30
CA ILE A 398 -3.97 -26.69 -12.12
C ILE A 398 -2.79 -26.43 -11.18
N ILE A 399 -1.96 -27.43 -10.90
CA ILE A 399 -0.77 -27.28 -10.07
C ILE A 399 0.19 -26.24 -10.68
N GLY A 400 0.45 -26.33 -11.99
CA GLY A 400 1.29 -25.37 -12.71
C GLY A 400 0.76 -23.94 -12.63
N VAL A 401 -0.55 -23.75 -12.85
CA VAL A 401 -1.22 -22.44 -12.72
C VAL A 401 -1.11 -21.91 -11.29
N ILE A 402 -1.45 -22.71 -10.28
CA ILE A 402 -1.43 -22.29 -8.87
C ILE A 402 -0.02 -21.90 -8.44
N LEU A 403 0.99 -22.72 -8.76
CA LEU A 403 2.38 -22.44 -8.40
C LEU A 403 2.90 -21.16 -9.07
N PHE A 404 2.63 -20.97 -10.36
CA PHE A 404 3.03 -19.76 -11.06
C PHE A 404 2.31 -18.51 -10.55
N LEU A 405 1.02 -18.61 -10.26
CA LEU A 405 0.27 -17.50 -9.67
C LEU A 405 0.80 -17.16 -8.27
N PHE A 406 1.07 -18.16 -7.44
CA PHE A 406 1.66 -17.96 -6.12
C PHE A 406 2.99 -17.21 -6.22
N ILE A 407 3.91 -17.69 -7.05
CA ILE A 407 5.23 -17.06 -7.27
C ILE A 407 5.09 -15.65 -7.86
N SER A 408 4.16 -15.46 -8.80
CA SER A 408 3.85 -14.15 -9.37
C SER A 408 3.42 -13.14 -8.31
N THR A 409 2.55 -13.55 -7.39
CA THR A 409 2.08 -12.65 -6.31
C THR A 409 3.18 -12.31 -5.31
N LEU A 410 4.08 -13.25 -5.00
CA LEU A 410 5.19 -13.02 -4.08
C LEU A 410 6.15 -11.93 -4.56
N ILE A 411 6.23 -11.70 -5.86
CA ILE A 411 7.24 -10.80 -6.44
C ILE A 411 6.61 -9.52 -6.99
N SER A 412 5.50 -9.64 -7.72
CA SER A 412 4.85 -8.50 -8.36
C SER A 412 4.20 -7.59 -7.32
N LYS A 413 3.61 -8.16 -6.27
CA LYS A 413 2.93 -7.37 -5.23
C LYS A 413 3.88 -6.48 -4.43
N PRO A 414 5.05 -6.95 -3.94
CA PRO A 414 6.05 -6.06 -3.33
C PRO A 414 6.44 -4.91 -4.24
N LEU A 415 6.73 -5.18 -5.51
CA LEU A 415 7.17 -4.17 -6.46
C LEU A 415 6.07 -3.14 -6.74
N LEU A 416 4.82 -3.57 -6.93
CA LEU A 416 3.69 -2.66 -7.12
C LEU A 416 3.41 -1.80 -5.89
N ASN A 417 3.50 -2.39 -4.69
CA ASN A 417 3.38 -1.63 -3.45
C ASN A 417 4.51 -0.60 -3.33
N LEU A 418 5.74 -0.99 -3.69
CA LEU A 418 6.90 -0.07 -3.73
C LEU A 418 6.64 1.09 -4.70
N PHE A 419 6.18 0.82 -5.93
CA PHE A 419 5.85 1.90 -6.88
C PHE A 419 4.79 2.85 -6.34
N ASN A 420 3.77 2.33 -5.65
CA ASN A 420 2.75 3.15 -5.01
C ASN A 420 3.34 4.02 -3.89
N ASP A 421 4.23 3.48 -3.07
CA ASP A 421 4.90 4.20 -1.97
C ASP A 421 5.86 5.29 -2.50
N ILE A 422 6.62 4.99 -3.57
CA ILE A 422 7.48 5.94 -4.28
C ILE A 422 6.63 7.07 -4.87
N TYR A 423 5.55 6.73 -5.59
CA TYR A 423 4.65 7.71 -6.18
C TYR A 423 4.03 8.61 -5.10
N LEU A 424 3.57 8.04 -3.98
CA LEU A 424 3.02 8.82 -2.86
C LEU A 424 4.03 9.82 -2.32
N THR A 425 5.29 9.39 -2.16
CA THR A 425 6.37 10.26 -1.66
C THR A 425 6.71 11.36 -2.65
N PHE A 426 6.72 11.09 -3.96
CA PHE A 426 6.88 12.14 -4.97
C PHE A 426 5.72 13.12 -5.02
N LEU A 427 4.48 12.64 -4.87
CA LEU A 427 3.31 13.50 -4.74
C LEU A 427 3.44 14.40 -3.50
N PHE A 428 3.92 13.85 -2.38
CA PHE A 428 4.20 14.63 -1.17
C PHE A 428 5.32 15.66 -1.37
N GLY A 429 6.43 15.28 -2.00
CA GLY A 429 7.52 16.21 -2.35
C GLY A 429 7.05 17.34 -3.26
N PHE A 430 6.17 17.02 -4.22
CA PHE A 430 5.53 18.01 -5.08
C PHE A 430 4.62 18.97 -4.29
N VAL A 431 3.87 18.48 -3.29
CA VAL A 431 3.07 19.33 -2.38
C VAL A 431 3.98 20.28 -1.59
N ILE A 432 5.12 19.80 -1.07
CA ILE A 432 6.11 20.66 -0.40
C ILE A 432 6.65 21.73 -1.34
N ASP A 433 6.91 21.37 -2.60
CA ASP A 433 7.42 22.33 -3.60
C ASP A 433 6.39 23.39 -3.96
N LYS A 434 5.11 23.01 -4.04
CA LYS A 434 4.00 23.94 -4.21
C LYS A 434 3.90 24.92 -3.03
N GLU A 435 4.00 24.43 -1.80
CA GLU A 435 3.98 25.25 -0.58
C GLU A 435 5.18 26.19 -0.48
N SER A 436 6.38 25.71 -0.82
CA SER A 436 7.63 26.47 -0.77
C SER A 436 7.90 27.32 -2.03
N ASN A 437 6.96 27.36 -2.97
CA ASN A 437 7.08 28.05 -4.26
C ASN A 437 8.36 27.65 -5.04
N PHE A 438 8.67 26.34 -5.03
CA PHE A 438 9.81 25.73 -5.70
C PHE A 438 11.17 26.34 -5.27
N LYS A 439 11.33 26.65 -3.97
CA LYS A 439 12.60 27.14 -3.40
C LYS A 439 13.73 26.11 -3.54
N TYR A 440 13.41 24.84 -3.36
CA TYR A 440 14.38 23.75 -3.31
C TYR A 440 14.64 23.15 -4.68
N GLU A 441 15.88 22.73 -4.90
CA GLU A 441 16.20 21.93 -6.07
C GLU A 441 15.51 20.56 -5.99
N ASN A 442 15.05 20.06 -7.14
CA ASN A 442 14.35 18.79 -7.24
C ASN A 442 14.68 18.06 -8.55
N ASN A 443 14.44 16.76 -8.56
CA ASN A 443 14.62 15.88 -9.72
C ASN A 443 13.38 15.84 -10.65
N LEU A 444 12.45 16.79 -10.53
CA LEU A 444 11.34 16.90 -11.48
C LEU A 444 11.88 17.29 -12.87
N PRO A 445 11.32 16.74 -13.96
CA PRO A 445 11.63 17.17 -15.33
C PRO A 445 11.44 18.69 -15.46
N LYS A 446 12.45 19.39 -15.99
CA LYS A 446 12.45 20.86 -16.11
C LYS A 446 11.21 21.36 -16.86
N GLU A 447 10.87 20.71 -17.99
CA GLU A 447 9.68 21.03 -18.78
C GLU A 447 8.38 20.95 -17.96
N LEU A 448 8.28 19.98 -17.04
CA LEU A 448 7.14 19.81 -16.17
C LEU A 448 7.12 20.87 -15.06
N SER A 449 8.28 21.18 -14.47
CA SER A 449 8.45 22.26 -13.49
C SER A 449 8.03 23.61 -14.08
N ASP A 450 8.43 23.89 -15.32
CA ASP A 450 8.14 25.16 -15.99
C ASP A 450 6.65 25.28 -16.35
N LYS A 451 6.05 24.23 -16.94
CA LYS A 451 4.60 24.17 -17.20
C LYS A 451 3.77 24.40 -15.92
N LEU A 452 4.21 23.84 -14.80
CA LEU A 452 3.54 24.01 -13.51
C LEU A 452 3.70 25.42 -12.95
N LYS A 453 4.90 26.00 -13.02
CA LYS A 453 5.14 27.39 -12.61
C LYS A 453 4.24 28.35 -13.37
N ASP A 454 4.07 28.13 -14.67
CA ASP A 454 3.21 28.94 -15.51
C ASP A 454 1.72 28.73 -15.22
N TRP A 455 1.29 27.50 -14.95
CA TRP A 455 -0.08 27.21 -14.50
C TRP A 455 -0.42 27.90 -13.16
N PHE A 456 0.52 27.92 -12.20
CA PHE A 456 0.32 28.61 -10.93
C PHE A 456 0.34 30.13 -11.05
N LYS A 457 1.05 30.68 -12.03
CA LYS A 457 0.98 32.11 -12.35
C LYS A 457 -0.39 32.47 -12.93
N SER A 458 -0.98 31.61 -13.76
CA SER A 458 -2.29 31.85 -14.39
C SER A 458 -3.49 31.62 -13.48
N HIS A 459 -3.33 30.91 -12.35
CA HIS A 459 -4.40 30.65 -11.36
C HIS A 459 -4.09 31.24 -9.97
N PRO A 460 -4.04 32.59 -9.83
CA PRO A 460 -3.61 33.24 -8.60
C PRO A 460 -4.57 33.05 -7.41
N SER A 461 -5.84 32.72 -7.63
CA SER A 461 -6.82 32.44 -6.56
C SER A 461 -6.46 31.18 -5.75
N VAL A 462 -6.02 30.12 -6.42
CA VAL A 462 -5.49 28.89 -5.80
C VAL A 462 -4.25 29.21 -4.95
N ARG A 463 -3.38 30.10 -5.46
CA ARG A 463 -2.16 30.56 -4.79
C ARG A 463 -2.45 31.47 -3.57
N ARG A 464 -3.57 32.21 -3.59
CA ARG A 464 -3.95 33.18 -2.56
C ARG A 464 -4.54 32.51 -1.31
N CYS A 465 -5.34 31.45 -1.47
CA CYS A 465 -5.83 30.65 -0.33
C CYS A 465 -4.69 29.95 0.41
N GLN A 466 -3.75 29.30 -0.29
CA GLN A 466 -2.64 28.60 0.38
C GLN A 466 -1.78 29.49 1.28
N LYS A 467 -1.54 30.75 0.89
CA LYS A 467 -0.83 31.74 1.74
C LYS A 467 -1.64 32.25 2.93
N CYS A 468 -2.98 32.27 2.83
CA CYS A 468 -3.85 32.66 3.95
C CYS A 468 -3.86 31.56 5.03
N TRP A 469 -3.80 30.29 4.62
CA TRP A 469 -3.94 29.13 5.53
C TRP A 469 -2.62 28.74 6.21
N SER A 470 -1.46 29.09 5.63
CA SER A 470 -0.16 28.93 6.31
C SER A 470 0.12 29.98 7.39
N ARG A 471 -0.78 30.97 7.58
CA ARG A 471 -0.64 32.07 8.54
C ARG A 471 -1.95 32.31 9.29
N VAL A 472 -2.49 31.29 9.94
CA VAL A 472 -3.63 31.45 10.86
C VAL A 472 -3.10 31.98 12.19
N PRO A 473 -3.39 33.23 12.59
CA PRO A 473 -3.12 33.69 13.95
C PRO A 473 -4.02 32.92 14.92
N GLU A 474 -3.51 32.51 16.09
CA GLU A 474 -4.33 31.86 17.12
C GLU A 474 -5.58 32.72 17.43
N GLY A 475 -6.78 32.13 17.27
CA GLY A 475 -8.05 32.79 17.53
C GLY A 475 -8.72 33.51 16.33
N ALA A 476 -8.12 33.51 15.13
CA ALA A 476 -8.75 34.11 13.96
C ALA A 476 -9.80 33.18 13.31
N SER A 477 -11.03 33.67 13.13
CA SER A 477 -12.12 32.94 12.47
C SER A 477 -12.19 33.13 10.95
N ALA A 478 -11.49 34.13 10.38
CA ALA A 478 -11.45 34.38 8.94
C ALA A 478 -10.16 35.11 8.49
N CYS A 479 -9.75 34.92 7.22
CA CYS A 479 -8.53 35.55 6.68
C CYS A 479 -8.70 37.08 6.56
N PRO A 480 -7.82 37.90 7.15
CA PRO A 480 -7.97 39.37 7.15
C PRO A 480 -7.84 40.03 5.76
N LYS A 481 -7.39 39.28 4.75
CA LYS A 481 -7.28 39.77 3.35
C LYS A 481 -8.46 39.41 2.45
N CYS A 482 -9.20 38.34 2.76
CA CYS A 482 -10.26 37.85 1.87
C CYS A 482 -11.52 37.38 2.58
N SER A 483 -11.58 37.49 3.91
CA SER A 483 -12.72 37.13 4.76
C SER A 483 -13.19 35.68 4.62
N ALA A 484 -12.41 34.81 3.98
CA ALA A 484 -12.69 33.38 3.93
C ALA A 484 -12.58 32.80 5.35
N PRO A 485 -13.58 32.03 5.82
CA PRO A 485 -13.51 31.41 7.14
C PRO A 485 -12.34 30.44 7.21
N TYR A 486 -11.62 30.46 8.33
CA TYR A 486 -10.67 29.40 8.68
C TYR A 486 -11.49 28.18 9.17
N PRO A 487 -11.03 26.92 8.93
CA PRO A 487 -11.75 25.72 9.37
C PRO A 487 -12.01 25.64 10.86
#